data_AF-A0A2N2X0H6-F1
#
_entry.id   AF-A0A2N2X0H6-F1
#
_cell.length_a   1.000
_cell.length_b   1.000
_cell.length_c   1.000
_cell.angle_alpha   90.00
_cell.angle_beta   90.00
_cell.angle_gamma   90.00
#
_symmetry.space_group_name_H-M   'P 1'
#
loop_
_entity.id
_entity.type
_entity.pdbx_description
1 polymer ?
#
loop_
_entity_poly.entity_id
_entity_poly.type
_entity_poly.pdbx_seq_one_letter_code
_entity_poly.pdbx_strand_id
1 'polypeptide(L)'
;MVKKQFRIFTLRFLLFSLLFAAFQLSPNHSIAQCGMALKDVVVKEIGNATYLKDFRVRLEEGKNPNKPPAQEFSILLNKGTHYRFNIKADSTTTDQVILKLYDFQRFYGSNYDQSDGTSYEFFDFFCAKTQVYYLSISFATAQAGCAAAIVSFVENYDAN
;
A
#
# COMPACT_ATOMS: atom_id res chain seq x y z
N MET A 1 38.14 -53.92 11.48
CA MET A 1 38.17 -52.48 11.83
C MET A 1 37.37 -51.57 10.90
N VAL A 2 37.15 -51.94 9.62
CA VAL A 2 36.51 -51.07 8.59
C VAL A 2 35.00 -50.81 8.81
N LYS A 3 34.23 -51.81 9.29
CA LYS A 3 32.76 -51.68 9.52
C LYS A 3 32.37 -50.63 10.57
N LYS A 4 33.25 -50.34 11.55
CA LYS A 4 32.96 -49.39 12.64
C LYS A 4 33.12 -47.94 12.18
N GLN A 5 34.10 -47.66 11.32
CA GLN A 5 34.33 -46.34 10.72
C GLN A 5 33.22 -45.96 9.72
N PHE A 6 32.75 -46.91 8.91
CA PHE A 6 31.64 -46.69 7.98
C PHE A 6 30.33 -46.35 8.71
N ARG A 7 30.04 -47.04 9.83
CA ARG A 7 28.86 -46.77 10.68
C ARG A 7 28.89 -45.38 11.33
N ILE A 8 30.06 -44.90 11.75
CA ILE A 8 30.24 -43.55 12.32
C ILE A 8 30.03 -42.48 11.25
N PHE A 9 30.50 -42.72 10.02
CA PHE A 9 30.30 -41.81 8.90
C PHE A 9 28.82 -41.72 8.48
N THR A 10 28.12 -42.85 8.38
CA THR A 10 26.67 -42.87 8.10
C THR A 10 25.85 -42.23 9.23
N LEU A 11 26.26 -42.37 10.50
CA LEU A 11 25.55 -41.77 11.63
C LEU A 11 25.70 -40.24 11.66
N ARG A 12 26.88 -39.71 11.31
CA ARG A 12 27.11 -38.26 11.17
C ARG A 12 26.36 -37.67 9.98
N PHE A 13 26.27 -38.40 8.87
CA PHE A 13 25.49 -37.99 7.70
C PHE A 13 23.99 -37.99 7.98
N LEU A 14 23.49 -38.99 8.73
CA LEU A 14 22.11 -39.03 9.23
C LEU A 14 21.81 -37.87 10.18
N LEU A 15 22.71 -37.57 11.13
CA LEU A 15 22.56 -36.45 12.05
C LEU A 15 22.54 -35.09 11.33
N PHE A 16 23.38 -34.92 10.31
CA PHE A 16 23.42 -33.70 9.50
C PHE A 16 22.15 -33.54 8.64
N SER A 17 21.64 -34.63 8.07
CA SER A 17 20.36 -34.65 7.34
C SER A 17 19.17 -34.34 8.25
N LEU A 18 19.19 -34.80 9.50
CA LEU A 18 18.13 -34.52 10.48
C LEU A 18 18.14 -33.05 10.94
N LEU A 19 19.33 -32.47 11.13
CA LEU A 19 19.51 -31.04 11.43
C LEU A 19 19.07 -30.12 10.28
N PHE A 20 19.31 -30.53 9.03
CA PHE A 20 18.88 -29.77 7.86
C PHE A 20 17.36 -29.81 7.67
N ALA A 21 16.72 -30.95 7.95
CA ALA A 21 15.26 -31.09 7.90
C ALA A 21 14.55 -30.24 8.97
N ALA A 22 15.15 -30.09 10.15
CA ALA A 22 14.62 -29.23 11.22
C ALA A 22 14.70 -27.72 10.88
N PHE A 23 15.65 -27.29 10.04
CA PHE A 23 15.79 -25.89 9.62
C PHE A 23 14.73 -25.45 8.59
N GLN A 24 14.07 -26.39 7.91
CA GLN A 24 13.04 -26.11 6.90
C GLN A 24 11.63 -25.96 7.49
N LEU A 25 11.45 -26.17 8.79
CA LEU A 25 10.15 -26.12 9.47
C LEU A 25 9.84 -24.75 10.10
N SER A 26 10.65 -23.72 9.85
CA SER A 26 10.29 -22.36 10.23
C SER A 26 9.15 -21.86 9.34
N PRO A 27 7.96 -21.55 9.89
CA PRO A 27 6.91 -20.90 9.13
C PRO A 27 7.38 -19.47 8.84
N ASN A 28 8.01 -19.28 7.69
CA ASN A 28 8.27 -17.96 7.14
C ASN A 28 6.91 -17.39 6.72
N HIS A 29 6.20 -16.75 7.67
CA HIS A 29 5.09 -15.86 7.36
C HIS A 29 5.62 -14.72 6.51
N SER A 30 5.59 -14.94 5.20
CA SER A 30 6.06 -13.98 4.21
C SER A 30 5.01 -12.89 4.10
N ILE A 31 5.08 -11.86 4.95
CA ILE A 31 4.33 -10.59 4.80
C ILE A 31 4.98 -9.78 3.65
N ALA A 32 5.38 -10.42 2.56
CA ALA A 32 6.33 -9.88 1.58
C ALA A 32 5.66 -9.27 0.34
N GLN A 33 4.35 -9.40 0.18
CA GLN A 33 3.69 -8.98 -1.06
C GLN A 33 2.63 -7.91 -0.76
N CYS A 34 3.06 -6.65 -0.59
CA CYS A 34 2.24 -5.52 -1.03
C CYS A 34 2.12 -5.64 -2.56
N GLY A 35 1.28 -6.56 -3.01
CA GLY A 35 1.37 -7.17 -4.34
C GLY A 35 0.70 -6.35 -5.43
N MET A 36 0.99 -6.71 -6.69
CA MET A 36 0.24 -6.22 -7.86
C MET A 36 -1.26 -6.50 -7.76
N ALA A 37 -1.65 -7.58 -7.07
CA ALA A 37 -3.04 -7.94 -6.86
C ALA A 37 -3.89 -6.82 -6.22
N LEU A 38 -3.30 -6.00 -5.32
CA LEU A 38 -4.03 -4.91 -4.69
C LEU A 38 -4.40 -3.81 -5.69
N LYS A 39 -3.51 -3.51 -6.65
CA LYS A 39 -3.82 -2.60 -7.75
C LYS A 39 -5.03 -3.11 -8.55
N ASP A 40 -5.04 -4.38 -8.92
CA ASP A 40 -6.10 -4.95 -9.76
C ASP A 40 -7.48 -4.90 -9.08
N VAL A 41 -7.52 -4.93 -7.74
CA VAL A 41 -8.74 -4.69 -6.96
C VAL A 41 -9.17 -3.23 -7.10
N VAL A 42 -8.29 -2.27 -6.83
CA VAL A 42 -8.63 -0.85 -6.87
C VAL A 42 -9.00 -0.39 -8.29
N VAL A 43 -8.36 -0.95 -9.34
CA VAL A 43 -8.70 -0.63 -10.75
C VAL A 43 -10.16 -0.99 -11.05
N LYS A 44 -10.71 -2.06 -10.46
CA LYS A 44 -12.11 -2.43 -10.68
C LYS A 44 -13.10 -1.46 -10.04
N GLU A 45 -12.64 -0.67 -9.07
CA GLU A 45 -13.45 0.27 -8.29
C GLU A 45 -13.42 1.70 -8.85
N ILE A 46 -12.63 1.96 -9.90
CA ILE A 46 -12.61 3.29 -10.54
C ILE A 46 -13.85 3.56 -11.42
N GLY A 47 -14.65 2.52 -11.69
CA GLY A 47 -15.86 2.61 -12.52
C GLY A 47 -15.54 2.99 -13.97
N ASN A 48 -16.23 4.02 -14.49
CA ASN A 48 -16.05 4.52 -15.86
C ASN A 48 -14.85 5.48 -16.02
N ALA A 49 -14.12 5.77 -14.94
CA ALA A 49 -12.95 6.63 -15.00
C ALA A 49 -11.78 5.92 -15.72
N THR A 50 -10.93 6.70 -16.39
CA THR A 50 -9.75 6.19 -17.07
C THR A 50 -8.56 6.16 -16.12
N TYR A 51 -7.97 4.98 -15.92
CA TYR A 51 -6.76 4.83 -15.12
C TYR A 51 -5.61 5.73 -15.61
N LEU A 52 -4.92 6.42 -14.69
CA LEU A 52 -3.73 7.21 -15.01
C LEU A 52 -2.47 6.68 -14.31
N LYS A 53 -2.52 6.52 -12.99
CA LYS A 53 -1.33 6.19 -12.19
C LYS A 53 -1.69 5.51 -10.89
N ASP A 54 -0.88 4.53 -10.47
CA ASP A 54 -0.95 3.92 -9.16
C ASP A 54 0.20 4.35 -8.24
N PHE A 55 -0.09 4.39 -6.94
CA PHE A 55 0.86 4.59 -5.86
C PHE A 55 0.68 3.47 -4.86
N ARG A 56 1.78 2.95 -4.31
CA ARG A 56 1.75 1.84 -3.37
C ARG A 56 2.63 2.17 -2.18
N VAL A 57 2.14 1.81 -1.01
CA VAL A 57 2.88 2.00 0.24
C VAL A 57 2.92 0.70 1.01
N ARG A 58 4.03 0.55 1.73
CA ARG A 58 4.18 -0.38 2.84
C ARG A 58 4.61 0.46 4.01
N LEU A 59 3.76 0.57 5.01
CA LEU A 59 4.07 1.31 6.22
C LEU A 59 4.30 0.30 7.33
N GLU A 60 5.39 0.50 8.05
CA GLU A 60 5.67 -0.23 9.28
C GLU A 60 4.88 0.40 10.43
N GLU A 61 4.70 -0.35 11.52
CA GLU A 61 3.97 0.14 12.69
C GLU A 61 4.65 1.37 13.28
N GLY A 62 3.87 2.42 13.54
CA GLY A 62 4.33 3.65 14.14
C GLY A 62 4.46 3.56 15.65
N LYS A 63 5.48 4.21 16.21
CA LYS A 63 5.69 4.27 17.67
C LYS A 63 4.63 5.10 18.42
N ASN A 64 3.89 5.95 17.71
CA ASN A 64 2.92 6.86 18.29
C ASN A 64 1.63 6.86 17.43
N PRO A 65 0.50 6.37 17.95
CA PRO A 65 -0.78 6.36 17.24
C PRO A 65 -1.26 7.77 16.82
N ASN A 66 -0.89 8.81 17.55
CA ASN A 66 -1.25 10.20 17.23
C ASN A 66 -0.37 10.82 16.14
N LYS A 67 0.71 10.14 15.73
CA LYS A 67 1.57 10.56 14.64
C LYS A 67 1.90 9.36 13.74
N PRO A 68 0.92 8.85 12.99
CA PRO A 68 1.13 7.73 12.11
C PRO A 68 2.23 8.01 11.08
N PRO A 69 3.03 7.00 10.70
CA PRO A 69 3.93 7.11 9.58
C PRO A 69 3.10 7.39 8.32
N ALA A 70 3.64 8.24 7.45
CA ALA A 70 3.04 8.55 6.18
C ALA A 70 4.11 8.49 5.09
N GLN A 71 3.72 8.03 3.90
CA GLN A 71 4.55 8.11 2.71
C GLN A 71 3.97 9.14 1.76
N GLU A 72 4.84 10.02 1.27
CA GLU A 72 4.47 11.12 0.37
C GLU A 72 4.90 10.83 -1.07
N PHE A 73 4.05 11.23 -2.02
CA PHE A 73 4.31 11.16 -3.45
C PHE A 73 3.96 12.47 -4.13
N SER A 74 4.64 12.78 -5.23
CA SER A 74 4.31 13.92 -6.08
C SER A 74 3.62 13.49 -7.37
N ILE A 75 2.66 14.29 -7.84
CA ILE A 75 1.98 14.11 -9.13
C ILE A 75 1.73 15.46 -9.81
N LEU A 76 2.06 15.56 -11.10
CA LEU A 76 1.69 16.71 -11.93
C LEU A 76 0.22 16.52 -12.38
N LEU A 77 -0.64 17.46 -12.02
CA LEU A 77 -2.03 17.50 -12.45
C LEU A 77 -2.25 18.70 -13.38
N ASN A 78 -3.19 18.57 -14.30
CA ASN A 78 -3.49 19.57 -15.32
C ASN A 78 -4.76 20.34 -14.99
N LYS A 79 -4.70 21.66 -15.17
CA LYS A 79 -5.87 22.55 -15.03
C LYS A 79 -7.01 22.11 -15.95
N GLY A 80 -8.23 22.17 -15.45
CA GLY A 80 -9.45 21.85 -16.19
C GLY A 80 -9.82 20.37 -16.16
N THR A 81 -8.98 19.53 -15.58
CA THR A 81 -9.22 18.09 -15.46
C THR A 81 -9.88 17.73 -14.13
N HIS A 82 -10.91 16.90 -14.22
CA HIS A 82 -11.56 16.27 -13.08
C HIS A 82 -10.88 14.91 -12.82
N TYR A 83 -10.24 14.80 -11.66
CA TYR A 83 -9.54 13.59 -11.22
C TYR A 83 -10.31 12.87 -10.12
N ARG A 84 -10.20 11.55 -10.11
CA ARG A 84 -10.66 10.69 -9.02
C ARG A 84 -9.49 10.00 -8.34
N PHE A 85 -9.53 9.95 -7.02
CA PHE A 85 -8.53 9.32 -6.18
C PHE A 85 -9.16 8.17 -5.40
N ASN A 86 -8.92 6.93 -5.81
CA ASN A 86 -9.33 5.73 -5.08
C ASN A 86 -8.17 5.25 -4.18
N ILE A 87 -8.49 4.67 -3.03
CA ILE A 87 -7.47 4.02 -2.18
C ILE A 87 -8.04 2.83 -1.43
N LYS A 88 -7.23 1.77 -1.31
CA LYS A 88 -7.56 0.60 -0.49
C LYS A 88 -6.35 0.04 0.22
N ALA A 89 -6.57 -0.39 1.45
CA ALA A 89 -5.61 -1.20 2.19
C ALA A 89 -5.69 -2.66 1.70
N ASP A 90 -4.66 -3.45 1.96
CA ASP A 90 -4.78 -4.89 1.79
C ASP A 90 -5.87 -5.49 2.70
N SER A 91 -6.33 -6.69 2.36
CA SER A 91 -7.39 -7.37 3.12
C SER A 91 -6.97 -7.82 4.53
N THR A 92 -5.67 -7.76 4.84
CA THR A 92 -5.14 -8.14 6.16
C THR A 92 -5.06 -6.95 7.11
N THR A 93 -5.18 -5.74 6.58
CA THR A 93 -5.14 -4.50 7.34
C THR A 93 -6.55 -4.15 7.84
N THR A 94 -6.69 -4.04 9.16
CA THR A 94 -7.94 -3.62 9.80
C THR A 94 -7.98 -2.11 10.06
N ASP A 95 -6.83 -1.45 9.98
CA ASP A 95 -6.71 0.00 10.15
C ASP A 95 -7.22 0.75 8.90
N GLN A 96 -7.82 1.91 9.14
CA GLN A 96 -8.34 2.76 8.08
C GLN A 96 -7.19 3.42 7.34
N VAL A 97 -7.10 3.16 6.03
CA VAL A 97 -6.15 3.87 5.17
C VAL A 97 -6.67 5.27 4.83
N ILE A 98 -5.79 6.26 4.95
CA ILE A 98 -6.07 7.66 4.68
C ILE A 98 -5.16 8.14 3.55
N LEU A 99 -5.76 8.67 2.48
CA LEU A 99 -5.13 9.39 1.39
C LEU A 99 -5.49 10.87 1.50
N LYS A 100 -4.50 11.74 1.48
CA LYS A 100 -4.68 13.20 1.45
C LYS A 100 -4.05 13.79 0.20
N LEU A 101 -4.73 14.77 -0.39
CA LEU A 101 -4.25 15.60 -1.49
C LEU A 101 -4.00 17.04 -1.01
N TYR A 102 -2.83 17.56 -1.29
CA TYR A 102 -2.44 18.94 -0.98
C TYR A 102 -1.50 19.49 -2.05
N ASP A 103 -1.35 20.81 -2.09
CA ASP A 103 -0.17 21.45 -2.67
C ASP A 103 0.71 22.02 -1.56
N PHE A 104 1.72 22.82 -1.92
CA PHE A 104 2.63 23.41 -0.93
C PHE A 104 1.93 24.31 0.11
N GLN A 105 0.75 24.84 -0.18
CA GLN A 105 0.06 25.83 0.64
C GLN A 105 -1.27 25.34 1.21
N ARG A 106 -1.92 24.37 0.55
CA ARG A 106 -3.34 24.07 0.76
C ARG A 106 -3.64 22.58 0.70
N PHE A 107 -4.49 22.15 1.62
CA PHE A 107 -5.19 20.86 1.58
C PHE A 107 -6.43 20.94 0.67
N TYR A 108 -6.65 19.91 -0.15
CA TYR A 108 -7.74 19.85 -1.13
C TYR A 108 -8.76 18.76 -0.84
N GLY A 109 -8.36 17.60 -0.34
CA GLY A 109 -9.27 16.49 -0.16
C GLY A 109 -8.63 15.28 0.50
N SER A 110 -9.49 14.43 1.06
CA SER A 110 -9.13 13.19 1.74
C SER A 110 -10.25 12.17 1.53
N ASN A 111 -9.90 10.88 1.54
CA ASN A 111 -10.91 9.82 1.59
C ASN A 111 -11.45 9.58 3.01
N TYR A 112 -11.03 10.37 3.99
CA TYR A 112 -11.42 10.28 5.39
C TYR A 112 -11.83 11.65 5.92
N ASP A 113 -13.03 11.73 6.49
CA ASP A 113 -13.53 12.89 7.22
C ASP A 113 -13.24 12.71 8.71
N GLN A 114 -12.47 13.65 9.27
CA GLN A 114 -12.08 13.61 10.67
C GLN A 114 -13.20 14.04 11.63
N SER A 115 -14.22 14.73 11.13
CA SER A 115 -15.28 15.30 11.95
C SER A 115 -16.27 14.24 12.43
N ASP A 116 -16.59 13.27 11.57
CA ASP A 116 -17.53 12.19 11.85
C ASP A 116 -16.87 10.79 11.80
N GLY A 117 -15.62 10.70 11.35
CA GLY A 117 -14.88 9.46 11.22
C GLY A 117 -15.26 8.63 9.99
N THR A 118 -16.01 9.20 9.05
CA THR A 118 -16.45 8.51 7.84
C THR A 118 -15.29 8.33 6.87
N SER A 119 -15.15 7.11 6.33
CA SER A 119 -14.26 6.83 5.21
C SER A 119 -15.04 6.60 3.93
N TYR A 120 -14.48 7.11 2.84
CA TYR A 120 -14.95 6.95 1.48
C TYR A 120 -13.94 6.10 0.70
N GLU A 121 -14.42 5.38 -0.31
CA GLU A 121 -13.57 4.57 -1.22
C GLU A 121 -12.74 5.46 -2.16
N PHE A 122 -13.28 6.65 -2.47
CA PHE A 122 -12.62 7.64 -3.31
C PHE A 122 -13.05 9.06 -2.93
N PHE A 123 -12.28 10.03 -3.41
CA PHE A 123 -12.71 11.41 -3.51
C PHE A 123 -12.34 11.99 -4.87
N ASP A 124 -13.12 12.98 -5.29
CA ASP A 124 -12.96 13.67 -6.56
C ASP A 124 -12.31 15.03 -6.37
N PHE A 125 -11.50 15.46 -7.34
CA PHE A 125 -10.81 16.75 -7.32
C PHE A 125 -10.81 17.38 -8.70
N PHE A 126 -11.42 18.56 -8.78
CA PHE A 126 -11.32 19.42 -9.96
C PHE A 126 -10.04 20.27 -9.88
N CYS A 127 -9.12 20.03 -10.82
CA CYS A 127 -7.83 20.71 -10.81
C CYS A 127 -7.94 22.11 -11.43
N ALA A 128 -7.78 23.15 -10.59
CA ALA A 128 -7.86 24.54 -11.04
C ALA A 128 -6.54 25.11 -11.59
N LYS A 129 -5.40 24.43 -11.36
CA LYS A 129 -4.06 24.91 -11.73
C LYS A 129 -3.16 23.76 -12.15
N THR A 130 -2.46 23.91 -13.28
CA THR A 130 -1.46 22.94 -13.72
C THR A 130 -0.21 23.08 -12.86
N GLN A 131 0.02 22.13 -11.95
CA GLN A 131 1.18 22.13 -11.05
C GLN A 131 1.41 20.76 -10.41
N VAL A 132 2.49 20.66 -9.65
CA VAL A 132 2.75 19.50 -8.79
C VAL A 132 1.85 19.57 -7.55
N TYR A 133 1.20 18.46 -7.27
CA TYR A 133 0.45 18.17 -6.05
C TYR A 133 1.13 17.02 -5.30
N TYR A 134 0.79 16.88 -4.03
CA TYR A 134 1.32 15.88 -3.13
C TYR A 134 0.21 14.98 -2.61
N LEU A 135 0.50 13.68 -2.58
CA LEU A 135 -0.32 12.65 -2.00
C LEU A 135 0.36 12.15 -0.74
N SER A 136 -0.34 12.16 0.40
CA SER A 136 0.13 11.54 1.64
C SER A 136 -0.76 10.35 1.95
N ILE A 137 -0.14 9.18 2.12
CA ILE A 137 -0.83 7.94 2.50
C ILE A 137 -0.36 7.50 3.88
N SER A 138 -1.30 7.23 4.78
CA SER A 138 -1.07 6.80 6.16
C SER A 138 -2.18 5.86 6.64
N PHE A 139 -1.96 5.14 7.74
CA PHE A 139 -3.00 4.41 8.46
C PHE A 139 -3.43 5.18 9.71
N ALA A 140 -4.72 5.20 10.03
CA ALA A 140 -5.30 6.07 11.05
C ALA A 140 -4.72 5.84 12.45
N THR A 141 -4.47 4.58 12.82
CA THR A 141 -3.95 4.17 14.14
C THR A 141 -2.47 3.77 14.13
N ALA A 142 -1.76 4.10 13.04
CA ALA A 142 -0.35 3.80 12.85
C ALA A 142 -0.01 2.30 12.80
N GLN A 143 -0.96 1.43 12.45
CA GLN A 143 -0.66 0.01 12.25
C GLN A 143 0.20 -0.23 11.00
N ALA A 144 0.94 -1.34 11.01
CA ALA A 144 1.62 -1.81 9.82
C ALA A 144 0.60 -2.27 8.77
N GLY A 145 0.85 -1.99 7.50
CA GLY A 145 -0.04 -2.40 6.42
C GLY A 145 0.45 -2.02 5.03
N CYS A 146 -0.17 -2.61 4.02
CA CYS A 146 -0.02 -2.22 2.63
C CYS A 146 -1.24 -1.45 2.14
N ALA A 147 -1.03 -0.48 1.26
CA ALA A 147 -2.13 0.16 0.54
C ALA A 147 -1.75 0.51 -0.89
N ALA A 148 -2.76 0.58 -1.76
CA ALA A 148 -2.63 1.07 -3.12
C ALA A 148 -3.65 2.18 -3.38
N ALA A 149 -3.18 3.28 -3.94
CA ALA A 149 -4.00 4.37 -4.43
C ALA A 149 -3.96 4.43 -5.96
N ILE A 150 -5.07 4.78 -6.58
CA ILE A 150 -5.18 5.00 -8.01
C ILE A 150 -5.69 6.41 -8.26
N VAL A 151 -5.02 7.09 -9.18
CA VAL A 151 -5.47 8.34 -9.77
C VAL A 151 -6.06 8.02 -11.14
N SER A 152 -7.28 8.49 -11.35
CA SER A 152 -8.03 8.29 -12.58
C SER A 152 -8.50 9.63 -13.16
N PHE A 153 -8.59 9.68 -14.48
CA PHE A 153 -9.23 10.74 -15.24
C PHE A 153 -10.74 10.48 -15.30
N VAL A 154 -11.54 11.43 -14.86
CA VAL A 154 -13.00 11.36 -14.98
C VAL A 154 -13.45 12.04 -16.27
N GLU A 155 -13.13 13.33 -16.40
CA GLU A 155 -13.49 14.15 -17.55
C GLU A 155 -12.63 15.43 -17.61
N ASN A 156 -12.67 16.13 -18.73
CA ASN A 156 -12.17 17.50 -18.84
C ASN A 156 -13.37 18.45 -18.94
N TYR A 157 -13.29 19.57 -18.25
CA TYR A 157 -14.12 20.72 -18.59
C TYR A 157 -13.39 21.51 -19.68
N ASP A 158 -13.77 21.25 -20.93
CA ASP A 158 -13.50 22.21 -21.99
C ASP A 158 -14.40 23.42 -21.74
N ALA A 159 -13.80 24.59 -21.62
CA ALA A 159 -14.53 25.84 -21.66
C ALA A 159 -15.11 25.98 -23.08
N ASN A 160 -16.34 25.49 -23.27
CA ASN A 160 -17.18 25.94 -24.38
C ASN A 160 -17.41 27.44 -24.30
#